data_AF-A0A3C1NA16-F1
#
_entry.id   AF-A0A3C1NA16-F1
#
_cell.length_a   1.000
_cell.length_b   1.000
_cell.length_c   1.000
_cell.angle_alpha   90.00
_cell.angle_beta   90.00
_cell.angle_gamma   90.00
#
_symmetry.space_group_name_H-M   'P 1'
#
loop_
_entity.id
_entity.type
_entity.pdbx_description
1 polymer ?
#
loop_
_entity_poly.entity_id
_entity_poly.type
_entity_poly.pdbx_seq_one_letter_code
_entity_poly.pdbx_strand_id
1 'polypeptide(L)' 'MSAENQAVTLFLRSSAWGMVALVLLFLFNNFLIFWRGWPGVLALSAHQGWFGLNPLPKPLLDEAITLGW' A
#
# COMPACT_ATOMS: atom_id res chain seq x y z
N MET A 1 -10.53 -15.05 -33.41
CA MET A 1 -9.73 -14.02 -32.70
C MET A 1 -8.39 -14.67 -32.36
N SER A 2 -7.26 -14.11 -32.76
CA SER A 2 -5.94 -14.74 -32.53
C SER A 2 -5.70 -14.97 -31.04
N ALA A 3 -5.02 -16.06 -30.67
CA ALA A 3 -4.65 -16.38 -29.27
C ALA A 3 -3.86 -15.23 -28.62
N GLU A 4 -3.08 -14.50 -29.41
CA GLU A 4 -2.34 -13.30 -28.99
C GLU A 4 -3.29 -12.18 -28.51
N ASN A 5 -4.37 -11.91 -29.24
CA ASN A 5 -5.36 -10.90 -28.85
C ASN A 5 -6.10 -11.27 -27.56
N GLN A 6 -6.29 -12.57 -27.30
CA GLN A 6 -6.90 -13.05 -26.07
C GLN A 6 -5.96 -12.86 -24.87
N ALA A 7 -4.67 -13.18 -25.02
CA ALA A 7 -3.67 -12.98 -23.98
C ALA A 7 -3.53 -11.50 -23.59
N VAL A 8 -3.46 -10.60 -24.58
CA VAL A 8 -3.41 -9.14 -24.36
C VAL A 8 -4.67 -8.65 -23.64
N THR A 9 -5.84 -9.10 -24.06
CA THR A 9 -7.12 -8.71 -23.41
C THR A 9 -7.17 -9.17 -21.95
N LEU A 10 -6.72 -10.40 -21.67
CA LEU A 10 -6.67 -10.93 -20.30
C LEU A 10 -5.70 -10.13 -19.44
N PHE A 11 -4.51 -9.84 -19.97
CA PHE A 11 -3.51 -9.04 -19.28
C PHE A 11 -4.05 -7.65 -18.91
N LEU A 12 -4.67 -6.95 -19.85
CA LEU A 12 -5.26 -5.64 -19.62
C LEU A 12 -6.37 -5.68 -18.58
N ARG A 13 -7.26 -6.68 -18.63
CA ARG A 13 -8.32 -6.85 -17.63
C ARG A 13 -7.77 -7.12 -16.24
N SER A 14 -6.80 -8.03 -16.12
CA SER A 14 -6.15 -8.33 -14.85
C SER A 14 -5.42 -7.11 -14.29
N SER A 15 -4.77 -6.33 -15.15
CA SER A 15 -4.09 -5.08 -14.75
C SER A 15 -5.08 -4.03 -14.26
N ALA A 16 -6.22 -3.87 -14.93
CA ALA A 16 -7.28 -2.97 -14.51
C ALA A 16 -7.87 -3.36 -13.14
N TRP A 17 -8.16 -4.65 -12.93
CA TRP A 17 -8.57 -5.15 -11.62
C TRP A 17 -7.48 -5.00 -10.56
N GLY A 18 -6.22 -5.18 -10.94
CA GLY A 18 -5.07 -4.91 -10.08
C GLY A 18 -5.03 -3.46 -9.60
N MET A 19 -5.25 -2.49 -10.50
CA MET A 19 -5.34 -1.07 -10.15
C MET A 19 -6.49 -0.79 -9.19
N VAL A 20 -7.68 -1.36 -9.42
CA VAL A 20 -8.81 -1.22 -8.49
C VAL A 20 -8.47 -1.79 -7.11
N ALA A 21 -7.85 -2.97 -7.06
CA ALA A 21 -7.42 -3.57 -5.80
C ALA A 21 -6.38 -2.71 -5.08
N LEU A 22 -5.43 -2.11 -5.81
CA LEU A 22 -4.43 -1.19 -5.24
C LEU A 22 -5.09 0.05 -4.63
N VAL A 23 -6.09 0.64 -5.30
CA VAL A 23 -6.84 1.78 -4.77
C VAL A 23 -7.60 1.40 -3.50
N LEU A 24 -8.28 0.25 -3.50
CA LEU A 24 -8.98 -0.25 -2.31
C LEU A 24 -8.01 -0.51 -1.15
N LEU A 25 -6.85 -1.10 -1.43
CA LEU A 25 -5.81 -1.33 -0.43
C LEU A 25 -5.27 -0.02 0.15
N PHE A 26 -5.05 0.98 -0.70
CA PHE A 26 -4.63 2.32 -0.29
C PHE A 26 -5.68 2.98 0.62
N LEU A 27 -6.96 2.96 0.24
CA LEU A 27 -8.05 3.52 1.03
C LEU A 27 -8.20 2.78 2.37
N PHE A 28 -8.10 1.45 2.35
CA PHE A 28 -8.14 0.65 3.57
C PHE A 28 -6.97 0.96 4.50
N ASN A 29 -5.75 1.12 3.96
CA ASN A 29 -4.60 1.53 4.74
C ASN A 29 -4.78 2.92 5.36
N ASN A 30 -5.30 3.89 4.60
CA ASN A 30 -5.61 5.23 5.12
C ASN A 30 -6.65 5.17 6.23
N PHE A 31 -7.72 4.40 6.04
CA PHE A 31 -8.74 4.19 7.06
C PHE A 31 -8.12 3.66 8.35
N LEU A 32 -7.25 2.66 8.26
CA LEU A 32 -6.58 2.09 9.42
C LEU A 32 -5.66 3.09 10.12
N ILE A 33 -4.87 3.86 9.38
CA ILE A 33 -3.94 4.84 9.96
C ILE A 33 -4.74 5.94 10.69
N PHE A 34 -5.67 6.59 10.00
CA PHE A 34 -6.35 7.78 10.53
C PHE A 34 -7.47 7.47 11.53
N TRP A 35 -8.21 6.37 11.39
CA TRP A 35 -9.34 6.05 12.29
C TRP A 35 -9.02 4.99 13.33
N ARG A 36 -8.05 4.12 13.09
CA ARG A 36 -7.72 3.01 14.00
C ARG A 36 -6.35 3.15 14.66
N GLY A 37 -5.61 4.22 14.36
CA GLY A 37 -4.27 4.45 14.92
C GLY A 37 -3.25 3.40 14.48
N TRP A 38 -3.46 2.76 13.33
CA TRP A 38 -2.53 1.76 12.81
C TRP A 38 -1.20 2.44 12.43
N PRO A 39 -0.02 1.90 12.80
CA PRO A 39 1.27 2.57 12.65
C PRO A 39 1.79 2.65 11.18
N GLY A 40 1.22 1.87 10.29
CA GLY A 40 1.48 1.81 8.86
C GLY A 40 2.05 0.46 8.47
N VAL A 41 1.99 0.10 7.18
CA VAL A 41 2.62 -1.14 6.69
C VAL A 41 4.15 -1.02 6.79
N LEU A 42 4.70 0.17 6.52
CA LEU A 42 6.14 0.44 6.61
C LEU A 42 6.66 0.30 8.04
N ALA A 43 5.95 0.87 9.02
CA ALA A 43 6.32 0.71 10.43
C ALA A 43 6.28 -0.76 10.88
N LEU A 44 5.25 -1.52 10.47
CA LEU A 44 5.17 -2.96 10.75
C LEU A 44 6.34 -3.72 10.13
N SER A 45 6.66 -3.44 8.86
CA SER A 45 7.79 -4.09 8.17
C SER A 45 9.14 -3.75 8.81
N ALA A 46 9.31 -2.52 9.30
CA ALA A 46 10.51 -2.10 10.02
C ALA A 46 10.64 -2.78 11.38
N HIS A 47 9.53 -2.93 12.12
CA HIS A 47 9.50 -3.73 13.35
C HIS A 47 9.85 -5.20 13.13
N GLN A 48 9.53 -5.75 11.96
CA GLN A 48 9.87 -7.11 11.57
C GLN A 48 11.26 -7.25 10.93
N GLY A 49 11.98 -6.14 10.73
CA GLY A 49 13.28 -6.11 10.06
C GLY A 49 13.22 -6.47 8.56
N TRP A 50 12.05 -6.36 7.94
CA TRP A 50 11.87 -6.65 6.53
C TRP A 50 12.49 -5.56 5.67
N PHE A 51 13.04 -5.95 4.51
CA PHE A 51 13.62 -5.05 3.51
C PHE A 51 14.77 -4.15 4.03
N GLY A 52 15.42 -4.53 5.14
CA GLY A 52 16.49 -3.71 5.74
C GLY A 52 15.98 -2.42 6.41
N LEU A 53 14.67 -2.30 6.62
CA LEU A 53 14.07 -1.19 7.32
C LEU A 53 14.30 -1.37 8.82
N ASN A 54 14.99 -0.40 9.45
CA ASN A 54 15.08 -0.32 10.90
C ASN A 54 13.91 0.53 11.43
N PRO A 55 13.33 0.19 12.59
CA PRO A 55 12.31 1.03 13.22
C PRO A 55 12.89 2.43 13.46
N LEU A 56 12.06 3.47 13.29
CA LEU A 56 12.53 4.84 13.51
C LEU A 56 13.03 4.99 14.97
N PRO A 57 14.22 5.59 15.20
CA PRO A 57 14.76 5.78 16.55
C PRO A 57 13.88 6.64 17.47
N LYS A 58 13.02 7.49 16.89
CA LYS A 58 12.00 8.28 17.59
C LYS A 58 10.69 8.20 16.79
N PRO A 59 9.55 8.02 17.47
CA PRO A 59 8.25 8.07 16.80
C PRO A 59 8.03 9.45 16.16
N LEU A 60 7.38 9.46 15.00
CA LEU A 60 6.99 10.70 14.31
C LEU A 60 5.99 11.46 15.20
N LEU A 61 6.19 12.77 15.34
CA LEU A 61 5.27 13.67 16.05
C LEU A 61 3.91 13.71 15.35
N ASP A 62 2.83 13.76 16.12
CA ASP A 62 1.45 13.73 15.61
C ASP A 62 1.17 14.79 14.54
N GLU A 63 1.78 15.98 14.64
CA GLU A 63 1.64 17.07 13.67
C GLU A 63 2.28 16.75 12.30
N ALA A 64 3.31 15.90 12.27
CA ALA A 64 3.96 15.47 11.03
C ALA A 64 3.11 14.41 10.29
N ILE A 65 2.25 13.68 10.99
CA ILE A 65 1.36 12.66 10.40
C ILE A 65 0.33 13.31 9.47
N THR A 66 -0.17 14.50 9.82
CA THR A 66 -1.12 15.28 8.99
C THR A 66 -0.50 15.89 7.74
N LEU A 67 0.83 16.00 7.67
CA LEU A 67 1.51 16.63 6.53
C LEU A 67 1.70 15.68 5.35
N GLY A 68 1.51 14.37 5.56
CA GLY A 68 1.31 13.41 4.50
C GLY A 68 2.46 13.21 3.52
N TRP A 69 3.66 13.80 3.72
CA TRP A 69 4.88 13.58 2.92
C TRP A 69 6.11 13.99 3.73
#